data_AF-A0A1G5SDH7-F1
#
_entry.id   AF-A0A1G5SDH7-F1
#
_cell.length_a   1.000
_cell.length_b   1.000
_cell.length_c   1.000
_cell.angle_alpha   90.00
_cell.angle_beta   90.00
_cell.angle_gamma   90.00
#
_symmetry.space_group_name_H-M   'P 1'
#
loop_
_entity.id
_entity.type
_entity.pdbx_description
1 polymer ?
#
loop_
_entity_poly.entity_id
_entity_poly.type
_entity_poly.pdbx_seq_one_letter_code
_entity_poly.pdbx_strand_id
1 'polypeptide(L)' 'MAHHKEIFEGRTIEIKDGVNLSINGKEIDCHHDRVKNKFYSKYLPYTQYDSLLELAREIAKHAAEFSHAKD' A
#
# COMPACT_ATOMS: atom_id res chain seq x y z
N MET A 1 15.97 -11.95 -0.36
CA MET A 1 15.53 -10.55 -0.61
C MET A 1 14.15 -10.62 -1.24
N ALA A 2 13.11 -10.32 -0.47
CA ALA A 2 11.73 -10.40 -0.94
C ALA A 2 11.40 -9.10 -1.68
N HIS A 3 11.34 -9.17 -3.00
CA HIS A 3 10.85 -8.10 -3.87
C HIS A 3 9.54 -8.59 -4.48
N HIS A 4 8.43 -7.96 -4.11
CA HIS A 4 7.12 -8.30 -4.67
C HIS A 4 6.66 -7.18 -5.57
N LYS A 5 6.28 -7.49 -6.80
CA LYS A 5 5.76 -6.52 -7.77
C LYS A 5 4.54 -7.09 -8.46
N GLU A 6 3.42 -6.38 -8.38
CA GLU A 6 2.19 -6.74 -9.07
C GLU A 6 1.51 -5.52 -9.67
N ILE A 7 0.66 -5.73 -10.68
CA ILE A 7 -0.21 -4.69 -11.22
C ILE A 7 -1.62 -4.98 -10.71
N PHE A 8 -2.18 -4.06 -9.94
CA PHE A 8 -3.52 -4.17 -9.35
C PHE A 8 -4.37 -2.98 -9.79
N GLU A 9 -5.51 -3.24 -10.44
CA GLU A 9 -6.40 -2.20 -11.03
C GLU A 9 -5.65 -1.17 -11.90
N GLY A 10 -4.65 -1.62 -12.66
CA GLY A 10 -3.82 -0.75 -13.52
C GLY A 10 -2.75 0.06 -12.77
N ARG A 11 -2.58 -0.17 -11.46
CA ARG A 11 -1.55 0.48 -10.64
C ARG A 11 -0.43 -0.50 -10.32
N THR A 12 0.81 -0.07 -10.43
CA THR A 12 1.96 -0.91 -10.11
C THR A 12 2.22 -0.87 -8.60
N ILE A 13 1.99 -1.98 -7.91
CA ILE A 13 2.35 -2.17 -6.51
C ILE A 13 3.73 -2.81 -6.46
N GLU A 14 4.66 -2.19 -5.75
CA GLU A 14 6.03 -2.67 -5.56
C GLU A 14 6.36 -2.66 -4.06
N ILE A 15 6.74 -3.81 -3.52
CA ILE A 15 7.15 -3.99 -2.13
C ILE A 15 8.61 -4.43 -2.14
N LYS A 16 9.48 -3.59 -1.59
CA LYS A 16 10.90 -3.84 -1.44
C LYS A 16 11.21 -4.21 0.01
N ASP A 17 11.97 -5.29 0.17
CA ASP A 17 12.47 -5.75 1.48
C ASP A 17 11.36 -6.07 2.51
N GLY A 18 10.12 -6.24 2.04
CA GLY A 18 8.94 -6.48 2.89
C GLY A 18 8.49 -5.29 3.75
N VAL A 19 9.12 -4.12 3.59
CA VAL A 19 8.84 -2.93 4.41
C VAL A 19 8.61 -1.67 3.58
N ASN A 20 9.27 -1.54 2.42
CA ASN A 20 9.10 -0.39 1.55
C ASN A 20 8.00 -0.65 0.54
N LEU A 21 6.84 -0.03 0.74
CA LEU A 21 5.75 -0.05 -0.22
C LEU A 21 5.86 1.14 -1.17
N SER A 22 5.66 0.89 -2.46
CA SER A 22 5.55 1.91 -3.49
C SER A 22 4.38 1.58 -4.41
N ILE A 23 3.52 2.56 -4.67
CA ILE A 23 2.39 2.42 -5.59
C ILE A 23 2.58 3.42 -6.73
N ASN A 24 2.62 2.91 -7.95
CA ASN A 24 2.86 3.66 -9.18
C ASN A 24 4.15 4.52 -9.15
N GLY A 25 5.17 4.02 -8.45
CA GLY A 25 6.44 4.75 -8.23
C GLY A 25 6.42 5.79 -7.12
N LYS A 26 5.29 6.00 -6.44
CA LYS A 26 5.21 6.86 -5.24
C LYS A 26 5.40 5.99 -4.01
N GLU A 27 6.37 6.36 -3.16
CA GLU A 27 6.59 5.66 -1.89
C GLU A 27 5.42 5.92 -0.94
N ILE A 28 4.95 4.85 -0.30
CA ILE A 28 3.84 4.88 0.63
C ILE A 28 4.38 4.64 2.02
N ASP A 29 4.21 5.64 2.87
CA ASP A 29 4.58 5.56 4.27
C ASP A 29 3.60 4.63 5.01
N CYS A 30 4.08 3.46 5.38
CA CYS A 30 3.33 2.38 6.03
C CYS A 30 3.93 2.15 7.41
N HIS A 31 3.07 2.05 8.42
CA HIS A 31 3.48 1.71 9.78
C HIS A 31 2.97 0.33 10.16
N HIS A 32 3.84 -0.44 10.80
CA HIS A 32 3.50 -1.74 11.39
C HIS A 32 3.31 -1.59 12.89
N ASP A 33 2.07 -1.75 13.35
CA ASP A 33 1.75 -1.90 14.76
C ASP A 33 2.10 -3.32 15.20
N ARG A 34 3.23 -3.49 15.89
CA ARG A 34 3.68 -4.79 16.41
C ARG A 34 2.81 -5.31 17.56
N VAL A 35 2.09 -4.44 18.26
CA VAL A 35 1.25 -4.82 19.40
C VAL A 35 -0.01 -5.55 18.91
N LYS A 36 -0.61 -5.04 17.84
CA LYS A 36 -1.79 -5.60 17.19
C LYS A 36 -1.44 -6.53 16.02
N ASN A 37 -0.17 -6.56 15.62
CA ASN A 37 0.31 -7.19 14.40
C ASN A 37 -0.46 -6.73 13.15
N LYS A 38 -0.71 -5.42 13.04
CA LYS A 38 -1.46 -4.81 11.93
C LYS A 38 -0.66 -3.72 11.24
N PHE A 39 -0.88 -3.56 9.94
CA PHE A 39 -0.35 -2.50 9.11
C PHE A 39 -1.38 -1.40 8.92
N TYR A 40 -0.94 -0.16 8.97
CA TYR A 40 -1.74 1.02 8.69
C TYR A 40 -0.90 2.03 7.91
N SER A 41 -1.54 2.98 7.23
CA SER A 41 -0.84 4.04 6.51
C SER A 41 -1.51 5.37 6.80
N LYS A 42 -0.76 6.46 6.61
CA LYS A 42 -1.30 7.82 6.67
C LYS A 42 -2.48 8.04 5.70
N TYR A 43 -2.50 7.30 4.59
CA TYR A 43 -3.59 7.35 3.61
C TYR A 43 -4.89 6.69 4.11
N LEU A 44 -4.79 5.74 5.05
CA LEU A 44 -5.90 4.99 5.62
C LEU A 44 -5.74 4.92 7.16
N PRO A 45 -5.91 6.05 7.88
CA PRO A 45 -5.58 6.13 9.31
C PRO A 45 -6.55 5.35 10.21
N TYR A 46 -7.75 5.03 9.73
CA TYR A 46 -8.78 4.32 10.51
C TYR A 46 -8.87 2.83 10.16
N THR A 47 -8.09 2.37 9.18
CA THR A 47 -8.16 1.01 8.66
C THR A 47 -6.84 0.29 8.93
N GLN A 48 -6.94 -0.89 9.53
CA GLN A 48 -5.80 -1.72 9.93
C GLN A 48 -5.88 -3.04 9.17
N TYR A 49 -4.76 -3.46 8.57
CA TYR A 49 -4.69 -4.64 7.72
C TYR A 49 -3.71 -5.67 8.28
N ASP A 50 -3.96 -6.97 8.06
CA ASP A 50 -3.03 -8.02 8.51
C ASP A 50 -1.75 -8.09 7.69
N SER A 51 -1.75 -7.56 6.47
CA SER A 51 -0.63 -7.64 5.55
C SER A 51 -0.40 -6.33 4.81
N LEU A 52 0.87 -6.01 4.59
CA LEU A 52 1.29 -4.84 3.80
C LEU A 52 0.68 -4.86 2.39
N LEU A 53 0.51 -6.05 1.81
CA LEU A 53 -0.10 -6.25 0.50
C LEU A 53 -1.59 -5.90 0.46
N GLU A 54 -2.34 -6.22 1.51
CA GLU A 54 -3.75 -5.81 1.62
C GLU A 54 -3.88 -4.30 1.77
N LEU A 55 -3.06 -3.71 2.64
CA LEU A 55 -2.95 -2.26 2.76
C LEU A 55 -2.62 -1.61 1.40
N ALA A 56 -1.68 -2.18 0.65
CA ALA A 56 -1.29 -1.67 -0.66
C ALA A 56 -2.44 -1.70 -1.68
N ARG A 57 -3.20 -2.79 -1.73
CA ARG A 57 -4.37 -2.92 -2.61
C ARG A 57 -5.46 -1.93 -2.26
N GLU A 58 -5.67 -1.71 -0.97
CA GLU A 58 -6.70 -0.80 -0.49
C GLU A 58 -6.31 0.66 -0.68
N ILE A 59 -5.03 1.02 -0.47
CA ILE A 59 -4.52 2.35 -0.84
C ILE A 59 -4.62 2.55 -2.34
N ALA A 60 -4.22 1.55 -3.14
CA ALA A 60 -4.39 1.59 -4.59
C ALA A 60 -5.86 1.89 -4.93
N LYS A 61 -6.82 1.16 -4.36
CA LYS A 61 -8.25 1.34 -4.62
C LYS A 61 -8.83 2.68 -4.12
N HIS A 62 -8.52 3.09 -2.90
CA HIS A 62 -9.18 4.20 -2.20
C HIS A 62 -8.51 5.55 -2.38
N ALA A 63 -7.19 5.61 -2.52
CA ALA A 63 -6.54 6.90 -2.68
C ALA A 63 -6.80 7.39 -4.11
N ALA A 64 -7.77 8.30 -4.22
CA ALA A 64 -8.13 9.00 -5.44
C ALA A 64 -6.93 9.73 -6.08
N GLU A 65 -5.90 10.06 -5.29
CA GLU A 65 -4.60 10.55 -5.78
C GLU A 65 -3.86 9.55 -6.71
N PHE A 66 -4.17 8.25 -6.62
CA PHE A 66 -3.65 7.21 -7.52
C PHE A 66 -4.70 6.71 -8.50
N SER A 67 -5.97 7.11 -8.32
CA SER A 67 -6.98 6.94 -9.35
C SER A 67 -6.66 7.94 -10.46
N HIS A 68 -6.35 7.41 -11.63
CA HIS A 68 -6.51 8.13 -12.89
C HIS A 68 -8.01 8.42 -13.12
N ALA A 69 -8.65 9.14 -12.20
CA ALA A 69 -9.92 9.77 -12.47
C ALA A 69 -9.58 10.96 -13.37
N LYS A 70 -9.60 10.70 -14.69
CA LYS A 70 -9.82 11.73 -15.69
C LYS A 70 -11.02 12.58 -15.22
N ASP A 71 -10.86 13.89 -15.37
CA ASP A 71 -11.91 14.90 -15.51
C ASP A 71 -13.26 14.35 -15.99
#